data_AF-A0A7V9BIF9-F1
#
_entry.id   AF-A0A7V9BIF9-F1
#
_cell.length_a   1.000
_cell.length_b   1.000
_cell.length_c   1.000
_cell.angle_alpha   90.00
_cell.angle_beta   90.00
_cell.angle_gamma   90.00
#
_symmetry.space_group_name_H-M   'P 1'
#
loop_
_entity.id
_entity.type
_entity.pdbx_description
1 polymer ?
#
loop_
_entity_poly.entity_id
_entity_poly.type
_entity_poly.pdbx_seq_one_letter_code
_entity_poly.pdbx_strand_id
1 'polypeptide(L)'
;MSDTAVLDLFRQSGALLEGHFRLSSGLHSPRYLQSALVLQHPAFAFALGEAIASRARSLGATVVLSPALGGIVIGQEAARALGVAVTADPDACKRAYRRLALEHHPDVGGDPDRFQLLQRAYERLVAEHDGPRPPSVARGTPSRPPVPFVDETEVADLGSIDWD
;
A
#
# COMPACT_ATOMS: atom_id res chain seq x y z
N MET A 1 -6.29 6.85 -13.25
CA MET A 1 -7.22 5.85 -12.69
C MET A 1 -7.96 6.48 -11.50
N SER A 2 -9.29 6.46 -11.52
CA SER A 2 -10.14 6.94 -10.42
C SER A 2 -10.13 5.99 -9.22
N ASP A 3 -10.50 6.49 -8.05
CA ASP A 3 -10.56 5.71 -6.82
C ASP A 3 -11.55 4.54 -6.91
N THR A 4 -12.71 4.72 -7.57
CA THR A 4 -13.68 3.65 -7.83
C THR A 4 -13.05 2.48 -8.60
N ALA A 5 -12.36 2.79 -9.71
CA ALA A 5 -11.67 1.78 -10.52
C ALA A 5 -10.58 1.04 -9.73
N VAL A 6 -9.86 1.71 -8.82
CA VAL A 6 -8.91 1.04 -7.93
C VAL A 6 -9.65 0.04 -7.05
N LEU A 7 -10.73 0.47 -6.39
CA LEU A 7 -11.53 -0.43 -5.54
C LEU A 7 -12.12 -1.61 -6.31
N ASP A 8 -12.50 -1.42 -7.58
CA ASP A 8 -12.99 -2.50 -8.44
C ASP A 8 -11.92 -3.55 -8.72
N LEU A 9 -10.65 -3.16 -8.95
CA LEU A 9 -9.55 -4.12 -9.09
C LEU A 9 -9.37 -4.94 -7.81
N PHE A 10 -9.45 -4.29 -6.65
CA PHE A 10 -9.35 -5.00 -5.37
C PHE A 10 -10.54 -5.93 -5.13
N ARG A 11 -11.77 -5.57 -5.55
CA ARG A 11 -12.92 -6.48 -5.49
C ARG A 11 -12.73 -7.69 -6.39
N GLN A 12 -12.34 -7.46 -7.65
CA GLN A 12 -12.15 -8.51 -8.64
C GLN A 12 -11.09 -9.54 -8.22
N SER A 13 -10.04 -9.09 -7.52
CA SER A 13 -8.99 -9.98 -7.02
C SER A 13 -9.28 -10.58 -5.63
N GLY A 14 -10.46 -10.33 -5.05
CA GLY A 14 -10.76 -10.70 -3.65
C GLY A 14 -9.86 -10.01 -2.62
N ALA A 15 -9.20 -8.92 -2.99
CA ALA A 15 -8.31 -8.15 -2.13
C ALA A 15 -9.04 -7.10 -1.28
N LEU A 16 -10.29 -6.74 -1.62
CA LEU A 16 -11.15 -5.97 -0.74
C LEU A 16 -11.96 -6.92 0.15
N LEU A 17 -11.57 -7.01 1.42
CA LEU A 17 -12.26 -7.82 2.42
C LEU A 17 -13.23 -6.96 3.22
N GLU A 18 -14.42 -7.47 3.51
CA GLU A 18 -15.42 -6.84 4.37
C GLU A 18 -15.63 -7.69 5.63
N GLY A 19 -15.84 -7.02 6.78
CA GLY A 19 -15.92 -7.69 8.08
C GLY A 19 -15.70 -6.71 9.24
N HIS A 20 -15.07 -7.17 10.32
CA HIS A 20 -14.59 -6.30 11.39
C HIS A 20 -13.11 -6.58 11.61
N PHE A 21 -12.24 -5.61 11.32
CA PHE A 21 -10.79 -5.76 11.33
C PHE A 21 -10.17 -4.83 12.34
N ARG A 22 -9.22 -5.33 13.15
CA ARG A 22 -8.33 -4.48 13.94
C ARG A 22 -7.05 -4.20 13.15
N LEU A 23 -6.78 -2.93 12.88
CA LEU A 23 -5.61 -2.46 12.13
C LEU A 23 -4.36 -2.39 13.02
N SER A 24 -3.19 -2.24 12.39
CA SER A 24 -1.91 -2.07 13.11
C SER A 24 -1.86 -0.80 13.96
N SER A 25 -2.69 0.19 13.67
CA SER A 25 -2.89 1.39 14.49
C SER A 25 -3.71 1.13 15.77
N GLY A 26 -4.27 -0.06 15.95
CA GLY A 26 -5.24 -0.37 17.00
C GLY A 26 -6.68 0.05 16.66
N LEU A 27 -6.87 0.83 15.59
CA LEU A 27 -8.20 1.24 15.13
C LEU A 27 -8.96 0.07 14.47
N HIS A 28 -10.28 0.18 14.47
CA HIS A 28 -11.17 -0.82 13.87
C HIS A 28 -11.67 -0.32 12.52
N SER A 29 -11.78 -1.23 11.55
CA SER A 29 -12.28 -0.93 10.21
C SER A 29 -13.26 -2.00 9.75
N PRO A 30 -14.37 -1.63 9.06
CA PRO A 30 -15.27 -2.59 8.44
C PRO A 30 -14.68 -3.21 7.15
N ARG A 31 -13.57 -2.66 6.65
CA ARG A 31 -12.92 -3.06 5.40
C ARG A 31 -11.42 -3.23 5.56
N TYR A 32 -10.83 -4.15 4.82
CA TYR A 32 -9.39 -4.35 4.76
C TYR A 32 -8.92 -4.60 3.32
N LEU A 33 -7.83 -3.93 2.92
CA LEU A 33 -7.20 -4.09 1.61
C LEU A 33 -6.02 -5.04 1.73
N GLN A 34 -6.18 -6.27 1.26
CA GLN A 34 -5.11 -7.27 1.20
C GLN A 34 -4.32 -7.13 -0.11
N SER A 35 -3.42 -6.14 -0.16
CA SER A 35 -2.67 -5.79 -1.38
C SER A 35 -1.91 -6.97 -2.02
N ALA A 36 -1.50 -7.97 -1.25
CA ALA A 36 -0.86 -9.17 -1.79
C ALA A 36 -1.73 -9.91 -2.82
N LEU A 37 -3.05 -9.96 -2.60
CA LEU A 37 -3.98 -10.64 -3.51
C LEU A 37 -4.17 -9.90 -4.83
N VAL A 38 -4.20 -8.56 -4.82
CA VAL A 38 -4.33 -7.81 -6.09
C VAL A 38 -3.01 -7.80 -6.86
N LEU A 39 -1.87 -7.69 -6.16
CA LEU A 39 -0.55 -7.59 -6.78
C LEU A 39 -0.04 -8.92 -7.35
N GLN A 40 -0.63 -10.06 -6.99
CA GLN A 40 -0.31 -11.33 -7.64
C GLN A 40 -0.80 -11.39 -9.10
N HIS A 41 -1.71 -10.50 -9.51
CA HIS A 41 -2.21 -10.40 -10.89
C HIS A 41 -1.40 -9.35 -11.66
N PRO A 42 -0.52 -9.74 -12.62
CA PRO A 42 0.40 -8.81 -13.26
C PRO A 42 -0.29 -7.64 -13.98
N ALA A 43 -1.45 -7.89 -14.61
CA ALA A 43 -2.23 -6.84 -15.26
C ALA A 43 -2.74 -5.78 -14.28
N PHE A 44 -3.12 -6.19 -13.07
CA PHE A 44 -3.57 -5.26 -12.03
C PHE A 44 -2.39 -4.51 -11.42
N ALA A 45 -1.28 -5.20 -11.15
CA ALA A 45 -0.04 -4.57 -10.68
C ALA A 45 0.45 -3.50 -11.67
N PHE A 46 0.46 -3.81 -12.98
CA PHE A 46 0.79 -2.87 -14.05
C PHE A 46 -0.11 -1.62 -14.00
N ALA A 47 -1.44 -1.82 -13.97
CA ALA A 47 -2.39 -0.72 -14.00
C ALA A 47 -2.30 0.17 -12.73
N LEU A 48 -2.07 -0.44 -11.57
CA LEU A 48 -1.86 0.26 -10.30
C LEU A 48 -0.52 1.02 -10.31
N GLY A 49 0.55 0.42 -10.86
CA GLY A 49 1.85 1.06 -11.02
C GLY A 49 1.79 2.30 -11.91
N GLU A 50 1.12 2.21 -13.06
CA GLU A 50 0.85 3.37 -13.94
C GLU A 50 0.06 4.46 -13.20
N ALA A 51 -0.93 4.06 -12.38
CA ALA A 51 -1.73 5.00 -11.60
C ALA A 51 -0.93 5.72 -10.51
N ILE A 52 0.06 5.06 -9.90
CA ILE A 52 1.00 5.67 -8.95
C ILE A 52 1.96 6.59 -9.71
N ALA A 53 2.58 6.10 -10.78
CA ALA A 53 3.52 6.86 -11.60
C ALA A 53 2.90 8.16 -12.10
N SER A 54 1.67 8.10 -12.63
CA SER A 54 0.93 9.28 -13.09
C SER A 54 0.77 10.36 -12.01
N ARG A 55 0.57 9.98 -10.75
CA ARG A 55 0.45 10.92 -9.62
C ARG A 55 1.82 11.43 -9.14
N ALA A 56 2.86 10.62 -9.31
CA ALA A 56 4.22 10.91 -8.89
C ALA A 56 5.06 11.67 -9.94
N ARG A 57 4.61 11.78 -11.21
CA ARG A 57 5.43 12.41 -12.28
C ARG A 57 5.88 13.83 -11.93
N SER A 58 5.02 14.62 -11.28
CA SER A 58 5.35 16.00 -10.88
C SER A 58 6.40 16.11 -9.77
N LEU A 59 6.70 15.00 -9.08
CA LEU A 59 7.73 14.97 -8.04
C LEU A 59 9.15 14.87 -8.62
N GLY A 60 9.30 14.60 -9.93
CA GLY A 60 10.62 14.46 -10.55
C GLY A 60 11.46 13.34 -9.95
N ALA A 61 10.81 12.22 -9.56
CA ALA A 61 11.48 11.09 -8.94
C ALA A 61 12.59 10.53 -9.85
N THR A 62 13.75 10.21 -9.26
CA THR A 62 14.91 9.62 -9.97
C THR A 62 15.12 8.14 -9.65
N VAL A 63 14.44 7.64 -8.62
CA VAL A 63 14.46 6.26 -8.14
C VAL A 63 13.16 6.00 -7.38
N VAL A 64 12.69 4.75 -7.38
CA VAL A 64 11.59 4.28 -6.52
C VAL A 64 12.15 3.23 -5.55
N LEU A 65 11.95 3.41 -4.25
CA LEU A 65 12.40 2.45 -3.23
C LEU A 65 11.21 1.76 -2.58
N SER A 66 11.32 0.45 -2.36
CA SER A 66 10.28 -0.38 -1.75
C SER A 66 10.82 -1.08 -0.51
N PRO A 67 10.57 -0.53 0.69
CA PRO A 67 11.25 -1.02 1.90
C PRO A 67 10.64 -2.29 2.49
N ALA A 68 9.38 -2.57 2.18
CA ALA A 68 8.72 -3.80 2.56
C ALA A 68 8.70 -4.79 1.37
N LEU A 69 8.95 -6.07 1.64
CA LEU A 69 8.84 -7.15 0.62
C LEU A 69 7.50 -7.08 -0.12
N GLY A 70 6.41 -6.80 0.59
CA GLY A 70 5.07 -6.67 0.01
C GLY A 70 4.90 -5.49 -0.95
N GLY A 71 5.82 -4.53 -0.95
CA GLY A 71 5.81 -3.36 -1.84
C GLY A 71 6.66 -3.53 -3.10
N ILE A 72 7.53 -4.55 -3.19
CA ILE A 72 8.49 -4.69 -4.29
C ILE A 72 7.80 -4.75 -5.65
N VAL A 73 6.72 -5.53 -5.77
CA VAL A 73 5.99 -5.70 -7.04
C VAL A 73 5.43 -4.37 -7.53
N ILE A 74 4.73 -3.64 -6.66
CA ILE A 74 4.12 -2.35 -7.03
C ILE A 74 5.18 -1.27 -7.25
N GLY A 75 6.27 -1.30 -6.50
CA GLY A 75 7.42 -0.41 -6.68
C GLY A 75 8.09 -0.60 -8.04
N GLN A 76 8.27 -1.85 -8.48
CA GLN A 76 8.81 -2.18 -9.79
C GLN A 76 7.92 -1.66 -10.92
N GLU A 77 6.61 -1.85 -10.83
CA GLU A 77 5.67 -1.33 -11.84
C GLU A 77 5.63 0.20 -11.88
N ALA A 78 5.66 0.85 -10.71
CA ALA A 78 5.74 2.31 -10.65
C ALA A 78 7.07 2.84 -11.24
N ALA A 79 8.19 2.18 -10.94
CA ALA A 79 9.50 2.55 -11.48
C ALA A 79 9.56 2.36 -13.00
N ARG A 80 9.03 1.24 -13.51
CA ARG A 80 8.89 0.96 -14.94
C ARG A 80 8.11 2.06 -15.65
N ALA A 81 6.98 2.47 -15.08
CA ALA A 81 6.11 3.52 -15.63
C ALA A 81 6.71 4.94 -15.55
N LEU A 82 7.59 5.19 -14.57
CA LEU A 82 8.35 6.43 -14.44
C LEU A 82 9.65 6.45 -15.27
N GLY A 83 10.15 5.28 -15.69
CA GLY A 83 11.42 5.16 -16.40
C GLY A 83 12.64 5.34 -15.48
N VAL A 84 12.55 4.88 -14.24
CA VAL A 84 13.60 5.06 -13.21
C VAL A 84 14.02 3.74 -12.57
N ALA A 85 15.14 3.75 -11.84
CA ALA A 85 15.65 2.57 -11.14
C ALA A 85 14.82 2.25 -9.88
N VAL A 86 14.89 0.99 -9.44
CA VAL A 86 14.32 0.52 -8.15
C VAL A 86 15.34 0.40 -7.01
N THR A 87 16.58 0.79 -7.27
CA THR A 87 17.67 0.73 -6.31
C THR A 87 18.44 2.04 -6.31
N ALA A 88 18.92 2.43 -5.13
CA ALA A 88 19.83 3.54 -4.94
C ALA A 88 20.77 3.21 -3.79
N ASP A 89 22.01 3.67 -3.92
CA ASP A 89 22.96 3.68 -2.81
C ASP A 89 22.54 4.74 -1.77
N PRO A 90 22.74 4.49 -0.45
CA PRO A 90 22.37 5.44 0.61
C PRO A 90 22.91 6.86 0.39
N ASP A 91 24.11 7.03 -0.15
CA ASP A 91 24.67 8.35 -0.42
C ASP A 91 23.91 9.09 -1.51
N ALA A 92 23.35 8.37 -2.50
CA ALA A 92 22.52 8.98 -3.53
C ALA A 92 21.24 9.58 -2.93
N CYS A 93 20.60 8.85 -2.02
CA CYS A 93 19.42 9.32 -1.29
C CYS A 93 19.74 10.55 -0.43
N LYS A 94 20.87 10.51 0.30
CA LYS A 94 21.33 11.62 1.14
C LYS A 94 21.64 12.89 0.32
N ARG A 95 22.26 12.74 -0.84
CA ARG A 95 22.51 13.85 -1.77
C ARG A 95 21.20 14.44 -2.31
N ALA A 96 20.25 13.59 -2.71
CA ALA A 96 18.94 14.03 -3.20
C ALA A 96 18.16 14.81 -2.13
N TYR A 97 18.13 14.29 -0.89
CA TYR A 97 17.51 14.98 0.25
C TYR A 97 18.14 16.36 0.48
N ARG A 98 19.47 16.44 0.59
CA ARG A 98 20.18 17.71 0.83
C ARG A 98 19.86 18.77 -0.24
N ARG A 99 19.84 18.36 -1.51
CA ARG A 99 19.49 19.25 -2.62
C ARG A 99 18.05 19.77 -2.50
N LEU A 100 17.08 18.87 -2.34
CA LEU A 100 15.67 19.25 -2.23
C LEU A 100 15.36 20.05 -0.96
N ALA A 101 16.07 19.79 0.14
CA ALA A 101 15.91 20.53 1.39
C ALA A 101 16.38 21.98 1.26
N LEU A 102 17.47 22.22 0.51
CA LEU A 102 17.92 23.59 0.20
C LEU A 102 16.95 24.30 -0.75
N GLU A 103 16.42 23.59 -1.74
CA GLU A 103 15.49 24.14 -2.74
C GLU A 103 14.12 24.51 -2.14
N HIS A 104 13.61 23.70 -1.22
CA HIS A 104 12.29 23.89 -0.61
C HIS A 104 12.34 24.47 0.81
N HIS A 105 13.48 25.00 1.27
CA HIS A 105 13.57 25.56 2.61
C HIS A 105 12.64 26.79 2.76
N PRO A 106 11.88 26.92 3.87
CA PRO A 106 11.02 28.09 4.10
C PRO A 106 11.77 29.43 4.04
N ASP A 107 12.99 29.49 4.59
CA ASP A 107 13.81 30.71 4.62
C ASP A 107 14.23 31.22 3.22
N VAL A 108 14.17 30.38 2.18
CA VAL A 108 14.43 30.80 0.79
C VAL A 108 13.15 30.95 -0.05
N GLY A 109 11.98 30.95 0.61
CA GLY A 109 10.67 31.05 -0.05
C GLY A 109 10.09 29.72 -0.51
N GLY A 110 10.61 28.60 -0.02
CA GLY A 110 10.07 27.27 -0.27
C GLY A 110 8.76 27.00 0.47
N ASP A 111 8.02 25.99 0.00
CA ASP A 111 6.76 25.55 0.59
C ASP A 111 7.01 24.73 1.88
N PRO A 112 6.57 25.21 3.06
CA PRO A 112 6.77 24.52 4.33
C PRO A 112 6.17 23.12 4.37
N ASP A 113 5.03 22.89 3.71
CA ASP A 113 4.37 21.58 3.70
C ASP A 113 5.19 20.58 2.88
N ARG A 114 5.74 21.03 1.74
CA ARG A 114 6.68 20.23 0.95
C ARG A 114 7.97 19.93 1.71
N PHE A 115 8.49 20.90 2.45
CA PHE A 115 9.69 20.71 3.27
C PHE A 115 9.45 19.66 4.37
N GLN A 116 8.32 19.75 5.08
CA GLN A 116 7.94 18.75 6.08
C GLN A 116 7.73 17.36 5.47
N LEU A 117 7.10 17.30 4.29
CA LEU A 117 6.91 16.03 3.57
C LEU A 117 8.26 15.40 3.20
N LEU A 118 9.21 16.21 2.72
CA LEU A 118 10.56 15.77 2.37
C LEU A 118 11.31 15.23 3.61
N GLN A 119 11.25 15.95 4.74
CA GLN A 119 11.87 15.50 6.00
C GLN A 119 11.30 14.15 6.45
N ARG A 120 9.97 14.01 6.49
CA ARG A 120 9.31 12.76 6.88
C ARG A 120 9.66 11.60 5.94
N ALA A 121 9.80 11.87 4.64
CA ALA A 121 10.21 10.85 3.67
C ALA A 121 11.65 10.38 3.94
N TYR A 122 12.58 11.30 4.21
CA TYR A 122 13.96 10.97 4.52
C TYR A 122 14.12 10.25 5.86
N GLU A 123 13.39 10.68 6.90
CA GLU A 123 13.36 10.00 8.20
C GLU A 123 12.93 8.54 8.07
N ARG A 124 11.86 8.27 7.30
CA ARG A 124 11.42 6.88 7.04
C ARG A 124 12.49 6.07 6.34
N LEU A 125 13.13 6.64 5.32
CA LEU A 125 14.17 5.98 4.55
C LEU A 125 15.37 5.59 5.42
N VAL A 126 15.77 6.46 6.35
CA VAL A 126 16.88 6.19 7.29
C VAL A 126 16.46 5.23 8.40
N ALA A 127 15.24 5.39 8.95
CA ALA A 127 14.72 4.52 10.00
C ALA A 127 14.57 3.06 9.54
N GLU A 128 14.32 2.80 8.26
CA GLU A 128 14.26 1.44 7.71
C GLU A 128 15.65 0.83 7.44
N HIS A 129 16.70 1.64 7.34
CA HIS A 129 18.08 1.17 7.17
C HIS A 129 18.72 0.78 8.51
N ASP A 130 18.52 1.61 9.53
CA ASP A 130 19.22 1.50 10.83
C ASP A 130 18.29 1.14 12.01
N GLY A 131 16.98 1.12 11.82
CA GLY A 131 15.98 0.91 12.87
C GLY A 131 15.46 -0.52 12.95
N PRO A 132 14.81 -0.89 14.08
CA PRO A 132 14.15 -2.17 14.21
C PRO A 132 13.08 -2.31 13.13
N ARG A 133 13.04 -3.46 12.45
CA ARG A 133 12.04 -3.76 11.42
C ARG A 133 10.66 -3.49 12.02
N PRO A 134 9.82 -2.62 11.41
CA PRO A 134 8.49 -2.38 11.93
C PRO A 134 7.76 -3.72 12.01
N PRO A 135 6.90 -3.93 13.03
CA PRO A 135 6.13 -5.16 13.14
C PRO A 135 5.49 -5.43 11.78
N SER A 136 5.59 -6.67 11.30
CA SER A 136 4.91 -7.12 10.08
C SER A 136 3.51 -6.52 10.09
N VAL A 137 3.14 -5.79 9.04
CA VAL A 137 1.78 -5.24 8.91
C VAL A 137 0.85 -6.42 9.18
N ALA A 138 0.20 -6.42 10.34
CA ALA A 138 -0.69 -7.49 10.69
C ALA A 138 -1.72 -7.51 9.55
N ARG A 139 -1.89 -8.68 8.92
CA ARG A 139 -3.16 -8.95 8.22
C ARG A 139 -4.23 -8.50 9.19
N GLY A 140 -5.07 -7.55 8.79
CA GLY A 140 -6.12 -7.03 9.65
C GLY A 140 -6.75 -8.25 10.30
N THR A 141 -6.60 -8.38 11.61
CA THR A 141 -7.03 -9.62 12.25
C THR A 141 -8.54 -9.52 12.28
N PRO A 142 -9.29 -10.48 11.73
CA PRO A 142 -10.72 -10.52 11.94
C PRO A 142 -10.93 -10.47 13.45
N SER A 143 -11.60 -9.43 13.93
CA SER A 143 -11.86 -9.24 15.35
C SER A 143 -12.84 -10.30 15.89
N ARG A 144 -13.57 -10.95 14.97
CA ARG A 144 -14.34 -12.18 15.19
C ARG A 144 -13.89 -13.18 14.12
N PRO A 145 -13.84 -14.49 14.43
CA PRO A 145 -13.65 -15.50 13.39
C PRO A 145 -14.70 -15.31 12.29
N PRO A 146 -14.35 -15.50 11.01
CA PRO A 146 -15.34 -15.44 9.94
C PRO A 146 -16.47 -16.40 10.29
N VAL A 147 -17.73 -15.92 10.21
CA VAL A 147 -18.86 -16.84 10.14
C VAL A 147 -18.60 -17.73 8.91
N PRO A 148 -18.63 -19.06 9.03
CA PRO A 148 -18.47 -19.93 7.87
C PRO A 148 -19.49 -19.49 6.82
N PHE A 149 -19.03 -19.42 5.57
CA PHE A 149 -19.92 -19.20 4.44
C PHE A 149 -20.85 -20.41 4.40
N VAL A 150 -22.07 -20.25 4.94
CA VAL A 150 -23.15 -21.20 4.70
C VAL A 150 -23.58 -20.93 3.27
N ASP A 151 -23.39 -21.91 2.41
CA ASP A 151 -24.01 -21.88 1.09
C ASP A 151 -25.52 -21.83 1.32
N GLU A 152 -26.19 -20.75 0.88
CA GLU A 152 -27.64 -20.62 1.01
C GLU A 152 -28.38 -21.75 0.28
N THR A 153 -27.70 -22.51 -0.59
CA THR A 153 -28.24 -23.70 -1.24
C THR A 153 -28.21 -24.97 -0.35
N GLU A 154 -27.48 -25.00 0.77
CA GLU A 154 -27.48 -26.11 1.74
C GLU A 154 -28.55 -25.96 2.85
N VAL A 155 -29.23 -24.80 2.95
CA VAL A 155 -30.29 -24.57 3.96
C VAL A 155 -31.64 -25.17 3.53
N ALA A 156 -31.73 -25.74 2.33
CA ALA A 156 -32.96 -26.33 1.80
C ALA A 156 -33.26 -27.76 2.29
N ASP A 157 -32.36 -28.42 3.02
CA ASP A 157 -32.49 -29.85 3.37
C ASP A 157 -32.71 -30.14 4.87
N LEU A 158 -33.10 -29.14 5.67
CA LEU A 158 -33.49 -29.32 7.07
C LEU A 158 -35.00 -29.54 7.26
N GLY A 159 -35.68 -30.04 6.22
CA GLY A 159 -37.12 -30.22 6.15
C GLY A 159 -37.69 -31.54 6.70
N SER A 160 -36.91 -32.39 7.36
CA SER A 160 -37.40 -33.71 7.83
C SER A 160 -36.79 -34.19 9.14
N ILE A 161 -36.78 -33.34 10.17
CA ILE A 161 -36.59 -33.85 11.54
C ILE A 161 -37.97 -34.24 12.08
N ASP A 162 -38.24 -35.54 11.99
CA ASP A 162 -39.36 -36.21 12.65
C ASP A 162 -39.12 -36.22 14.18
N TRP A 163 -40.10 -35.80 14.96
CA TRP A 163 -40.02 -35.68 16.42
C TRP A 163 -40.93 -36.72 17.11
N ASP A 164 -40.84 -37.97 16.67
CA ASP A 164 -41.39 -39.14 17.38
C ASP A 164 -40.30 -39.90 18.15
#